data_AF-A0A315UP27-F1
#
_entry.id   AF-A0A315UP27-F1
#
_cell.length_a   1.000
_cell.length_b   1.000
_cell.length_c   1.000
_cell.angle_alpha   90.00
_cell.angle_beta   90.00
_cell.angle_gamma   90.00
#
_symmetry.space_group_name_H-M   'P 1'
#
loop_
_entity.id
_entity.type
_entity.pdbx_description
1 polymer ?
#
loop_
_entity_poly.entity_id
_entity_poly.type
_entity_poly.pdbx_seq_one_letter_code
_entity_poly.pdbx_strand_id
1 'polypeptide(L)'
;MRLLFPLLLAVWVSAPSGGCSLPTSSCLLPPAKWCSSLDSAVQCGMLFPTYLLLNDIMSVTLVPYGNAQETPVAQKYTYECQHGKQECLGNMIETCIMNMTDMAFPIIFCMEFSADVIGSAESCLKVFAPDLSMDKVMSCVNGDMGMQLMHQNALQTKALNPPHQYVPWITINGVHTEDLQDKAMSSLFALVCSMYKGTKPAACGGSQKLHYKSYCHNE
;
A
#
# COMPACT_ATOMS: atom_id res chain seq x y z
N MET A 1 -0.43 -21.17 -7.76
CA MET A 1 -1.49 -20.18 -7.49
C MET A 1 -0.79 -18.92 -7.00
N ARG A 2 -1.06 -17.74 -7.57
CA ARG A 2 -0.48 -16.51 -7.02
C ARG A 2 -1.30 -16.12 -5.79
N LEU A 3 -0.65 -16.08 -4.63
CA LEU A 3 -1.20 -15.38 -3.48
C LEU A 3 -0.93 -13.90 -3.74
N LEU A 4 -1.99 -13.12 -3.89
CA LEU A 4 -1.98 -11.67 -3.69
C LEU A 4 -2.67 -11.48 -2.35
N PHE A 5 -2.02 -10.81 -1.42
CA PHE A 5 -2.53 -10.70 -0.06
C PHE A 5 -3.65 -9.66 -0.02
N PRO A 6 -4.78 -9.94 0.65
CA PRO A 6 -5.97 -9.08 0.60
C PRO A 6 -5.80 -7.82 1.46
N LEU A 7 -4.91 -6.93 1.03
CA LEU A 7 -4.65 -5.66 1.68
C LEU A 7 -5.88 -4.74 1.60
N LEU A 8 -6.28 -4.22 2.76
CA LEU A 8 -7.13 -3.04 2.84
C LEU A 8 -6.23 -1.81 2.76
N LEU A 9 -6.71 -0.75 2.11
CA LEU A 9 -5.91 0.42 1.76
C LEU A 9 -6.61 1.70 2.21
N ALA A 10 -5.93 2.53 3.00
CA ALA A 10 -6.32 3.91 3.23
C ALA A 10 -5.30 4.86 2.59
N VAL A 11 -5.80 5.80 1.79
CA VAL A 11 -5.00 6.87 1.17
C VAL A 11 -5.51 8.21 1.68
N TRP A 12 -4.63 9.01 2.27
CA TRP A 12 -4.96 10.34 2.77
C TRP A 12 -4.30 11.39 1.88
N VAL A 13 -5.10 12.31 1.33
CA VAL A 13 -4.69 13.40 0.43
C VAL A 13 -4.82 14.72 1.18
N SER A 14 -3.67 15.32 1.53
CA SER A 14 -3.58 16.54 2.32
C SER A 14 -4.27 17.74 1.65
N ALA A 15 -5.03 18.54 2.41
CA ALA A 15 -5.88 19.63 1.90
C ALA A 15 -5.70 20.92 2.72
N PRO A 16 -6.02 22.10 2.12
CA PRO A 16 -7.44 22.49 2.03
C PRO A 16 -7.91 22.99 0.64
N SER A 17 -9.20 22.71 0.35
CA SER A 17 -10.14 23.42 -0.55
C SER A 17 -9.74 23.87 -1.98
N GLY A 18 -10.40 23.30 -3.01
CA GLY A 18 -10.73 24.03 -4.27
C GLY A 18 -10.47 23.35 -5.63
N GLY A 19 -11.51 23.08 -6.42
CA GLY A 19 -11.43 22.91 -7.89
C GLY A 19 -11.45 21.49 -8.49
N CYS A 20 -11.91 21.37 -9.74
CA CYS A 20 -11.98 20.17 -10.61
C CYS A 20 -10.89 20.25 -11.72
N SER A 21 -10.68 19.34 -12.69
CA SER A 21 -11.52 18.29 -13.31
C SER A 21 -10.68 17.10 -13.85
N LEU A 22 -11.36 16.05 -14.34
CA LEU A 22 -10.86 14.86 -15.08
C LEU A 22 -11.06 15.05 -16.61
N PRO A 23 -10.74 14.12 -17.56
CA PRO A 23 -10.40 12.67 -17.46
C PRO A 23 -9.18 12.24 -18.34
N THR A 24 -8.81 10.99 -18.69
CA THR A 24 -9.25 9.58 -18.40
C THR A 24 -8.09 8.61 -18.73
N SER A 25 -7.98 7.43 -18.07
CA SER A 25 -7.77 6.10 -18.70
C SER A 25 -7.57 5.00 -17.66
N SER A 26 -7.99 3.77 -17.98
CA SER A 26 -7.74 2.54 -17.20
C SER A 26 -6.58 1.72 -17.79
N CYS A 27 -5.97 0.86 -16.98
CA CYS A 27 -4.87 -0.01 -17.39
C CYS A 27 -5.30 -1.14 -18.36
N LEU A 28 -4.44 -1.45 -19.35
CA LEU A 28 -4.59 -2.60 -20.27
C LEU A 28 -3.42 -3.61 -20.21
N LEU A 29 -2.45 -3.43 -19.30
CA LEU A 29 -1.23 -4.22 -19.23
C LEU A 29 -1.23 -5.20 -18.03
N PRO A 30 -0.75 -6.45 -18.20
CA PRO A 30 -0.62 -7.40 -17.10
C PRO A 30 0.54 -7.02 -16.15
N PRO A 31 0.53 -7.46 -14.86
CA PRO A 31 1.52 -7.08 -13.85
C PRO A 31 3.00 -7.18 -14.28
N ALA A 32 3.37 -8.22 -15.03
CA ALA A 32 4.72 -8.41 -15.55
C ALA A 32 5.17 -7.37 -16.61
N LYS A 33 4.31 -6.42 -16.98
CA LYS A 33 4.60 -5.33 -17.92
C LYS A 33 4.51 -3.93 -17.29
N TRP A 34 4.07 -3.80 -16.03
CA TRP A 34 3.91 -2.49 -15.39
C TRP A 34 5.24 -1.72 -15.35
N CYS A 35 6.33 -2.35 -14.93
CA CYS A 35 7.65 -1.72 -14.90
C CYS A 35 8.37 -1.64 -16.27
N SER A 36 7.68 -1.83 -17.41
CA SER A 36 8.32 -1.77 -18.74
C SER A 36 8.40 -0.36 -19.36
N SER A 37 7.66 0.60 -18.82
CA SER A 37 7.92 2.04 -18.96
C SER A 37 7.43 2.78 -17.72
N LEU A 38 7.86 4.03 -17.51
CA LEU A 38 7.33 4.86 -16.41
C LEU A 38 5.81 5.07 -16.58
N ASP A 39 5.34 5.31 -17.80
CA ASP A 39 3.91 5.47 -18.10
C ASP A 39 3.13 4.20 -17.77
N SER A 40 3.68 3.03 -18.08
CA SER A 40 3.09 1.73 -17.74
C SER A 40 3.05 1.51 -16.22
N ALA A 41 4.05 2.01 -15.49
CA ALA A 41 4.10 1.92 -14.03
C ALA A 41 3.07 2.86 -13.39
N VAL A 42 2.86 4.06 -13.94
CA VAL A 42 1.86 5.03 -13.46
C VAL A 42 0.43 4.65 -13.85
N GLN A 43 0.23 4.08 -15.05
CA GLN A 43 -1.09 3.66 -15.53
C GLN A 43 -1.58 2.39 -14.82
N CYS A 44 -0.68 1.50 -14.41
CA CYS A 44 -1.03 0.15 -13.98
C CYS A 44 -0.45 -0.30 -12.63
N GLY A 45 0.69 0.25 -12.21
CA GLY A 45 1.23 0.02 -10.87
C GLY A 45 0.49 0.88 -9.85
N MET A 46 -0.75 0.50 -9.56
CA MET A 46 -1.76 1.36 -8.94
C MET A 46 -1.28 2.13 -7.72
N LEU A 47 -0.56 1.48 -6.80
CA LEU A 47 -0.17 2.06 -5.51
C LEU A 47 1.30 2.48 -5.43
N PHE A 48 2.26 1.58 -5.68
CA PHE A 48 3.67 1.83 -5.39
C PHE A 48 4.33 2.87 -6.31
N PRO A 49 4.28 2.77 -7.65
CA PRO A 49 4.65 3.87 -8.55
C PRO A 49 3.91 5.21 -8.27
N THR A 50 2.62 5.17 -7.95
CA THR A 50 1.87 6.37 -7.56
C THR A 50 2.46 7.02 -6.30
N TYR A 51 2.80 6.22 -5.29
CA TYR A 51 3.47 6.68 -4.07
C TYR A 51 4.86 7.26 -4.34
N LEU A 52 5.69 6.61 -5.17
CA LEU A 52 7.01 7.15 -5.54
C LEU A 52 6.94 8.55 -6.18
N LEU A 53 5.86 8.86 -6.91
CA LEU A 53 5.67 10.18 -7.55
C LEU A 53 4.91 11.20 -6.69
N LEU A 54 4.03 10.77 -5.78
CA LEU A 54 3.05 11.62 -5.10
C LEU A 54 3.11 11.58 -3.56
N ASN A 55 4.13 10.97 -2.94
CA ASN A 55 4.26 10.93 -1.47
C ASN A 55 4.35 12.32 -0.80
N ASP A 56 4.79 13.36 -1.51
CA ASP A 56 4.69 14.76 -1.07
C ASP A 56 3.24 15.24 -0.81
N ILE A 57 2.25 14.60 -1.43
CA ILE A 57 0.84 15.03 -1.43
C ILE A 57 -0.16 13.96 -0.98
N MET A 58 0.28 12.72 -0.74
CA MET A 58 -0.53 11.68 -0.12
C MET A 58 0.28 10.81 0.86
N SER A 59 -0.37 10.35 1.92
CA SER A 59 0.11 9.24 2.75
C SER A 59 -0.72 7.98 2.52
N VAL A 60 -0.11 6.83 2.78
CA VAL A 60 -0.68 5.50 2.56
C VAL A 60 -0.63 4.71 3.86
N THR A 61 -1.73 4.06 4.21
CA THR A 61 -1.81 3.08 5.29
C THR A 61 -2.30 1.76 4.71
N LEU A 62 -1.49 0.71 4.85
CA LEU A 62 -1.91 -0.67 4.58
C LEU A 62 -2.49 -1.27 5.86
N VAL A 63 -3.47 -2.16 5.73
CA VAL A 63 -3.95 -2.98 6.84
C VAL A 63 -3.98 -4.45 6.38
N PRO A 64 -2.87 -5.20 6.57
CA PRO A 64 -2.81 -6.64 6.25
C PRO A 64 -3.70 -7.44 7.18
N TYR A 65 -4.89 -7.77 6.70
CA TYR A 65 -5.92 -8.56 7.39
C TYR A 65 -7.02 -9.01 6.42
N GLY A 66 -7.56 -8.08 5.62
CA GLY A 66 -8.54 -8.36 4.57
C GLY A 66 -9.79 -9.06 5.10
N ASN A 67 -10.11 -10.21 4.51
CA ASN A 67 -11.28 -11.02 4.84
C ASN A 67 -11.02 -12.04 5.98
N ALA A 68 -9.94 -11.89 6.75
CA ALA A 68 -9.63 -12.81 7.85
C ALA A 68 -10.69 -12.78 8.97
N GLN A 69 -10.80 -13.87 9.71
CA GLN A 69 -11.67 -14.00 10.87
C GLN A 69 -10.84 -14.23 12.13
N GLU A 70 -11.00 -13.33 13.10
CA GLU A 70 -10.41 -13.44 14.43
C GLU A 70 -11.35 -14.21 15.36
N THR A 71 -10.82 -15.24 16.03
CA THR A 71 -11.50 -15.96 17.13
C THR A 71 -10.70 -15.82 18.42
N PRO A 72 -11.30 -15.38 19.54
CA PRO A 72 -10.63 -15.34 20.84
C PRO A 72 -10.49 -16.75 21.43
N VAL A 73 -9.28 -17.08 21.87
CA VAL A 73 -8.91 -18.37 22.48
C VAL A 73 -8.17 -18.10 23.79
N ALA A 74 -8.85 -18.32 24.91
CA ALA A 74 -8.41 -17.94 26.26
C ALA A 74 -8.06 -16.43 26.38
N GLN A 75 -6.77 -16.08 26.45
CA GLN A 75 -6.28 -14.69 26.53
C GLN A 75 -5.54 -14.27 25.24
N LYS A 76 -5.73 -15.02 24.15
CA LYS A 76 -5.06 -14.85 22.85
C LYS A 76 -6.07 -14.91 21.71
N TYR A 77 -5.60 -14.68 20.49
CA TYR A 77 -6.40 -14.71 19.27
C TYR A 77 -5.86 -15.78 18.30
N THR A 78 -6.75 -16.37 17.52
CA THR A 78 -6.42 -17.22 16.37
C THR A 78 -7.11 -16.69 15.13
N TYR A 79 -6.39 -16.68 14.00
CA TYR A 79 -6.85 -16.12 12.73
C TYR A 79 -7.11 -17.23 11.71
N GLU A 80 -8.25 -17.15 11.02
CA GLU A 80 -8.57 -17.95 9.84
C GLU A 80 -8.67 -17.04 8.62
N CYS A 81 -8.02 -17.41 7.51
CA CYS A 81 -7.87 -16.58 6.32
C CYS A 81 -8.29 -17.37 5.07
N GLN A 82 -8.84 -16.70 4.06
CA GLN A 82 -9.60 -17.36 2.98
C GLN A 82 -8.77 -18.31 2.11
N HIS A 83 -7.48 -18.02 1.95
CA HIS A 83 -6.51 -18.84 1.22
C HIS A 83 -5.63 -19.68 2.18
N GLY A 84 -6.07 -19.83 3.44
CA GLY A 84 -5.48 -20.70 4.44
C GLY A 84 -4.29 -20.10 5.20
N LYS A 85 -3.55 -20.97 5.90
CA LYS A 85 -2.53 -20.56 6.89
C LYS A 85 -1.38 -19.72 6.33
N GLN A 86 -1.08 -19.81 5.03
CA GLN A 86 -0.06 -18.98 4.40
C GLN A 86 -0.53 -17.52 4.26
N GLU A 87 -1.82 -17.28 3.99
CA GLU A 87 -2.37 -15.91 3.99
C GLU A 87 -2.28 -15.28 5.39
N CYS A 88 -2.61 -16.04 6.45
CA CYS A 88 -2.44 -15.55 7.81
C CYS A 88 -0.97 -15.29 8.18
N LEU A 89 -0.03 -16.06 7.62
CA LEU A 89 1.41 -15.89 7.87
C LEU A 89 1.99 -14.65 7.18
N GLY A 90 1.67 -14.42 5.90
CA GLY A 90 2.13 -13.21 5.20
C GLY A 90 1.51 -11.94 5.80
N ASN A 91 0.19 -11.91 6.05
CA ASN A 91 -0.47 -10.81 6.77
C ASN A 91 0.28 -10.46 8.08
N MET A 92 0.70 -11.47 8.85
CA MET A 92 1.46 -11.29 10.09
C MET A 92 2.90 -10.80 9.85
N ILE A 93 3.59 -11.31 8.82
CA ILE A 93 4.95 -10.87 8.43
C ILE A 93 4.92 -9.40 8.00
N GLU A 94 4.00 -9.02 7.11
CA GLU A 94 3.81 -7.65 6.63
C GLU A 94 3.48 -6.70 7.79
N THR A 95 2.55 -7.10 8.65
CA THR A 95 2.16 -6.35 9.86
C THR A 95 3.34 -6.13 10.81
N CYS A 96 4.17 -7.15 11.03
CA CYS A 96 5.39 -7.02 11.82
C CYS A 96 6.42 -6.09 11.13
N ILE A 97 6.61 -6.21 9.81
CA ILE A 97 7.51 -5.33 9.04
C ILE A 97 7.06 -3.85 9.15
N MET A 98 5.75 -3.58 9.06
CA MET A 98 5.18 -2.23 9.25
C MET A 98 5.48 -1.62 10.62
N ASN A 99 5.58 -2.44 11.67
CA ASN A 99 5.92 -1.98 13.02
C ASN A 99 7.45 -1.88 13.26
N MET A 100 8.28 -2.38 12.35
CA MET A 100 9.72 -2.55 12.56
C MET A 100 10.62 -1.71 11.64
N THR A 101 10.08 -1.09 10.58
CA THR A 101 10.86 -0.18 9.72
C THR A 101 9.98 0.76 8.89
N ASP A 102 10.40 2.03 8.74
CA ASP A 102 9.78 3.00 7.83
C ASP A 102 9.85 2.55 6.35
N MET A 103 10.77 1.63 6.03
CA MET A 103 10.91 1.02 4.70
C MET A 103 9.90 -0.12 4.44
N ALA A 104 8.91 -0.33 5.32
CA ALA A 104 7.93 -1.39 5.18
C ALA A 104 7.19 -1.37 3.84
N PHE A 105 6.83 -0.20 3.33
CA PHE A 105 6.05 -0.08 2.10
C PHE A 105 6.77 -0.63 0.84
N PRO A 106 8.04 -0.27 0.53
CA PRO A 106 8.79 -0.95 -0.55
C PRO A 106 9.10 -2.42 -0.28
N ILE A 107 9.26 -2.85 0.98
CA ILE A 107 9.47 -4.27 1.32
C ILE A 107 8.22 -5.09 0.97
N ILE A 108 7.05 -4.64 1.41
CA ILE A 108 5.76 -5.31 1.16
C ILE A 108 5.43 -5.30 -0.33
N PHE A 109 5.70 -4.21 -1.06
CA PHE A 109 5.54 -4.21 -2.52
C PHE A 109 6.47 -5.21 -3.23
N CYS A 110 7.71 -5.34 -2.77
CA CYS A 110 8.66 -6.34 -3.28
C CYS A 110 8.17 -7.78 -3.01
N MET A 111 7.55 -8.01 -1.85
CA MET A 111 6.93 -9.29 -1.52
C MET A 111 5.71 -9.58 -2.42
N GLU A 112 4.75 -8.67 -2.49
CA GLU A 112 3.52 -8.83 -3.30
C GLU A 112 3.76 -8.95 -4.81
N PHE A 113 4.87 -8.39 -5.31
CA PHE A 113 5.25 -8.55 -6.72
C PHE A 113 5.97 -9.88 -7.00
N SER A 114 6.38 -10.63 -5.98
CA SER A 114 7.12 -11.89 -6.11
C SER A 114 6.21 -13.09 -6.38
N ALA A 115 6.76 -14.13 -7.00
CA ALA A 115 6.02 -15.37 -7.28
C ALA A 115 5.76 -16.22 -6.04
N ASP A 116 6.58 -16.02 -4.99
CA ASP A 116 6.41 -16.54 -3.63
C ASP A 116 6.63 -15.36 -2.68
N VAL A 117 5.51 -14.80 -2.19
CA VAL A 117 5.48 -13.60 -1.33
C VAL A 117 6.29 -13.82 -0.06
N ILE A 118 6.04 -14.94 0.64
CA ILE A 118 6.67 -15.25 1.93
C ILE A 118 8.14 -15.66 1.74
N GLY A 119 8.43 -16.48 0.73
CA GLY A 119 9.80 -16.87 0.39
C GLY A 119 10.69 -15.69 -0.03
N SER A 120 10.09 -14.60 -0.53
CA SER A 120 10.81 -13.37 -0.91
C SER A 120 11.04 -12.39 0.24
N ALA A 121 10.40 -12.56 1.41
CA ALA A 121 10.51 -11.60 2.51
C ALA A 121 11.95 -11.31 2.93
N GLU A 122 12.81 -12.34 3.02
CA GLU A 122 14.22 -12.17 3.40
C GLU A 122 15.04 -11.42 2.32
N SER A 123 14.78 -11.62 1.02
CA SER A 123 15.48 -10.90 -0.04
C SER A 123 15.00 -9.46 -0.16
N CYS A 124 13.69 -9.20 0.03
CA CYS A 124 13.14 -7.84 0.10
C CYS A 124 13.68 -7.06 1.32
N LEU A 125 13.77 -7.70 2.49
CA LEU A 125 14.43 -7.13 3.67
C LEU A 125 15.89 -6.76 3.38
N LYS A 126 16.68 -7.65 2.76
CA LYS A 126 18.09 -7.39 2.39
C LYS A 126 18.27 -6.22 1.42
N VAL A 127 17.27 -5.90 0.59
CA VAL A 127 17.32 -4.78 -0.37
C VAL A 127 16.98 -3.44 0.29
N PHE A 128 15.99 -3.41 1.19
CA PHE A 128 15.41 -2.14 1.69
C PHE A 128 15.65 -1.85 3.17
N ALA A 129 15.94 -2.85 4.00
CA ALA A 129 16.18 -2.73 5.44
C ALA A 129 17.18 -3.80 5.93
N PRO A 130 18.45 -3.79 5.48
CA PRO A 130 19.41 -4.87 5.72
C PRO A 130 19.72 -5.16 7.20
N ASP A 131 19.52 -4.20 8.10
CA ASP A 131 19.67 -4.38 9.55
C ASP A 131 18.50 -5.15 10.22
N LEU A 132 17.38 -5.34 9.51
CA LEU A 132 16.21 -6.08 9.95
C LEU A 132 16.26 -7.52 9.42
N SER A 133 16.87 -8.44 10.18
CA SER A 133 16.91 -9.86 9.82
C SER A 133 15.53 -10.52 9.93
N MET A 134 15.30 -11.54 9.10
CA MET A 134 14.04 -12.30 9.10
C MET A 134 13.76 -12.98 10.46
N ASP A 135 14.77 -13.34 11.24
CA ASP A 135 14.61 -13.88 12.59
C ASP A 135 13.94 -12.88 13.55
N LYS A 136 14.23 -11.58 13.42
CA LYS A 136 13.57 -10.52 14.21
C LYS A 136 12.10 -10.41 13.83
N VAL A 137 11.81 -10.44 12.52
CA VAL A 137 10.43 -10.41 12.00
C VAL A 137 9.66 -11.65 12.46
N MET A 138 10.25 -12.84 12.35
CA MET A 138 9.64 -14.09 12.83
C MET A 138 9.48 -14.14 14.36
N SER A 139 10.31 -13.42 15.11
CA SER A 139 10.14 -13.25 16.56
C SER A 139 8.93 -12.38 16.90
N CYS A 140 8.62 -11.37 16.07
CA CYS A 140 7.37 -10.61 16.17
C CYS A 140 6.16 -11.48 15.78
N VAL A 141 6.24 -12.20 14.64
CA VAL A 141 5.18 -13.07 14.08
C VAL A 141 4.71 -14.15 15.07
N ASN A 142 5.65 -14.78 15.78
CA ASN A 142 5.35 -15.82 16.78
C ASN A 142 5.11 -15.25 18.19
N GLY A 143 5.30 -13.94 18.39
CA GLY A 143 5.23 -13.27 19.68
C GLY A 143 3.89 -12.56 19.94
N ASP A 144 3.71 -12.10 21.18
CA ASP A 144 2.52 -11.34 21.57
C ASP A 144 2.41 -9.99 20.84
N MET A 145 3.53 -9.44 20.37
CA MET A 145 3.58 -8.22 19.55
C MET A 145 2.85 -8.40 18.21
N GLY A 146 3.18 -9.42 17.42
CA GLY A 146 2.49 -9.70 16.16
C GLY A 146 1.00 -9.96 16.39
N MET A 147 0.66 -10.73 17.42
CA MET A 147 -0.74 -10.98 17.78
C MET A 147 -1.52 -9.71 18.14
N GLN A 148 -0.91 -8.76 18.86
CA GLN A 148 -1.52 -7.46 19.18
C GLN A 148 -1.68 -6.57 17.95
N LEU A 149 -0.69 -6.54 17.05
CA LEU A 149 -0.75 -5.75 15.81
C LEU A 149 -1.82 -6.32 14.84
N MET A 150 -1.89 -7.65 14.68
CA MET A 150 -2.93 -8.30 13.87
C MET A 150 -4.33 -8.08 14.44
N HIS A 151 -4.48 -8.03 15.77
CA HIS A 151 -5.73 -7.64 16.43
C HIS A 151 -6.09 -6.17 16.16
N GLN A 152 -5.10 -5.26 16.18
CA GLN A 152 -5.32 -3.86 15.79
C GLN A 152 -5.75 -3.73 14.32
N ASN A 153 -5.22 -4.57 13.42
CA ASN A 153 -5.69 -4.64 12.03
C ASN A 153 -7.13 -5.18 11.94
N ALA A 154 -7.49 -6.20 12.74
CA ALA A 154 -8.85 -6.71 12.84
C ALA A 154 -9.84 -5.62 13.28
N LEU A 155 -9.47 -4.84 14.31
CA LEU A 155 -10.26 -3.70 14.80
C LEU A 155 -10.41 -2.58 13.76
N GLN A 156 -9.32 -2.21 13.07
CA GLN A 156 -9.38 -1.22 11.97
C GLN A 156 -10.28 -1.70 10.83
N THR A 157 -10.15 -2.97 10.42
CA THR A 157 -10.99 -3.61 9.41
C THR A 157 -12.47 -3.58 9.78
N LYS A 158 -12.78 -3.88 11.05
CA LYS A 158 -14.14 -3.89 11.60
C LYS A 158 -14.73 -2.49 11.79
N ALA A 159 -13.90 -1.46 11.88
CA ALA A 159 -14.31 -0.06 12.01
C ALA A 159 -14.62 0.63 10.66
N LEU A 160 -14.40 -0.05 9.53
CA LEU A 160 -14.72 0.47 8.19
C LEU A 160 -16.23 0.79 8.06
N ASN A 161 -16.52 1.96 7.49
CA ASN A 161 -17.88 2.42 7.23
C ASN A 161 -18.00 2.99 5.79
N PRO A 162 -18.79 2.36 4.89
CA PRO A 162 -19.48 1.09 5.09
C PRO A 162 -18.50 -0.07 5.36
N PRO A 163 -18.95 -1.16 6.02
CA PRO A 163 -18.16 -2.37 6.18
C PRO A 163 -17.76 -2.94 4.82
N HIS A 164 -16.52 -3.43 4.71
CA HIS A 164 -16.02 -3.99 3.46
C HIS A 164 -16.83 -5.21 3.01
N GLN A 165 -17.06 -5.32 1.70
CA GLN A 165 -17.77 -6.45 1.09
C GLN A 165 -16.86 -7.33 0.23
N TYR A 166 -15.68 -6.82 -0.10
CA TYR A 166 -14.66 -7.44 -0.94
C TYR A 166 -13.29 -6.82 -0.63
N VAL A 167 -12.24 -7.35 -1.27
CA VAL A 167 -10.85 -6.91 -1.15
C VAL A 167 -10.20 -6.83 -2.55
N PRO A 168 -9.30 -5.85 -2.81
CA PRO A 168 -8.87 -4.78 -1.92
C PRO A 168 -9.98 -3.75 -1.68
N TRP A 169 -10.04 -3.19 -0.47
CA TRP A 169 -10.99 -2.14 -0.10
C TRP A 169 -10.25 -0.83 0.07
N ILE A 170 -10.58 0.17 -0.74
CA ILE A 170 -9.86 1.45 -0.78
C ILE A 170 -10.71 2.54 -0.11
N THR A 171 -10.15 3.19 0.91
CA THR A 171 -10.68 4.44 1.47
C THR A 171 -9.81 5.61 1.01
N ILE A 172 -10.43 6.71 0.59
CA ILE A 172 -9.74 7.97 0.27
C ILE A 172 -10.21 9.02 1.28
N ASN A 173 -9.29 9.60 2.04
CA ASN A 173 -9.59 10.50 3.17
C ASN A 173 -10.59 9.90 4.18
N GLY A 174 -10.48 8.59 4.44
CA GLY A 174 -11.39 7.86 5.34
C GLY A 174 -12.78 7.58 4.76
N VAL A 175 -13.05 7.93 3.49
CA VAL A 175 -14.32 7.67 2.81
C VAL A 175 -14.15 6.57 1.77
N HIS A 176 -15.07 5.61 1.75
CA HIS A 176 -15.21 4.65 0.65
C HIS A 176 -16.52 4.87 -0.11
N THR A 177 -16.46 4.81 -1.43
CA THR A 177 -17.59 4.64 -2.35
C THR A 177 -17.13 3.83 -3.55
N GLU A 178 -18.03 3.13 -4.24
CA GLU A 178 -17.70 2.41 -5.49
C GLU A 178 -17.07 3.35 -6.54
N ASP A 179 -17.52 4.61 -6.64
CA ASP A 179 -16.94 5.63 -7.53
C ASP A 179 -15.48 6.01 -7.17
N LEU A 180 -15.14 6.04 -5.88
CA LEU A 180 -13.76 6.25 -5.42
C LEU A 180 -12.90 4.99 -5.61
N GLN A 181 -13.47 3.80 -5.34
CA GLN A 181 -12.84 2.50 -5.58
C GLN A 181 -12.49 2.34 -7.07
N ASP A 182 -13.47 2.52 -7.98
CA ASP A 182 -13.27 2.42 -9.43
C ASP A 182 -12.22 3.42 -9.92
N LYS A 183 -12.23 4.67 -9.43
CA LYS A 183 -11.22 5.66 -9.81
C LYS A 183 -9.83 5.31 -9.27
N ALA A 184 -9.73 4.79 -8.05
CA ALA A 184 -8.46 4.35 -7.47
C ALA A 184 -7.90 3.11 -8.18
N MET A 185 -8.76 2.16 -8.56
CA MET A 185 -8.45 0.94 -9.31
C MET A 185 -8.22 1.19 -10.81
N SER A 186 -8.70 2.30 -11.35
CA SER A 186 -8.49 2.73 -12.75
C SER A 186 -7.21 3.58 -12.90
N SER A 187 -7.03 4.59 -12.04
CA SER A 187 -5.77 5.32 -11.84
C SER A 187 -5.78 6.12 -10.54
N LEU A 188 -5.22 5.55 -9.46
CA LEU A 188 -5.01 6.26 -8.19
C LEU A 188 -4.21 7.55 -8.39
N PHE A 189 -3.22 7.56 -9.28
CA PHE A 189 -2.46 8.76 -9.63
C PHE A 189 -3.36 9.90 -10.13
N ALA A 190 -4.24 9.63 -11.10
CA ALA A 190 -5.19 10.62 -11.60
C ALA A 190 -6.18 11.06 -10.51
N LEU A 191 -6.64 10.13 -9.67
CA LEU A 191 -7.54 10.44 -8.56
C LEU A 191 -6.88 11.39 -7.55
N VAL A 192 -5.69 11.06 -7.05
CA VAL A 192 -4.92 11.89 -6.10
C VAL A 192 -4.58 13.25 -6.72
N CYS A 193 -4.09 13.30 -7.96
CA CYS A 193 -3.83 14.56 -8.67
C CYS A 193 -5.10 15.40 -8.92
N SER A 194 -6.29 14.82 -8.91
CA SER A 194 -7.57 15.55 -9.02
C SER A 194 -8.13 16.00 -7.66
N MET A 195 -7.89 15.21 -6.61
CA MET A 195 -8.37 15.47 -5.25
C MET A 195 -7.44 16.41 -4.46
N TYR A 196 -6.14 16.43 -4.74
CA TYR A 196 -5.20 17.35 -4.11
C TYR A 196 -5.46 18.81 -4.52
N LYS A 197 -5.54 19.70 -3.52
CA LYS A 197 -5.98 21.10 -3.68
C LYS A 197 -4.87 22.13 -3.47
N GLY A 198 -3.69 21.72 -3.01
CA GLY A 198 -2.50 22.58 -2.91
C GLY A 198 -1.82 22.81 -4.27
N THR A 199 -0.66 23.47 -4.24
CA THR A 199 0.19 23.66 -5.43
C THR A 199 0.63 22.29 -5.97
N LYS A 200 -0.01 21.84 -7.05
CA LYS A 200 0.25 20.52 -7.65
C LYS A 200 1.75 20.30 -7.90
N PRO A 201 2.28 19.08 -7.65
CA PRO A 201 3.63 18.72 -8.07
C PRO A 201 3.70 18.66 -9.60
N ALA A 202 4.91 18.70 -10.16
CA ALA A 202 5.12 18.66 -11.60
C ALA A 202 4.49 17.41 -12.26
N ALA A 203 4.50 16.27 -11.56
CA ALA A 203 3.86 15.02 -11.99
C ALA A 203 2.33 15.19 -12.22
N CYS A 204 1.65 15.99 -11.40
CA CYS A 204 0.23 16.31 -11.56
C CYS A 204 -0.04 17.49 -12.53
N GLY A 205 0.91 17.80 -13.43
CA GLY A 205 0.84 18.93 -14.36
C GLY A 205 1.03 20.30 -13.71
N GLY A 206 1.53 20.36 -12.47
CA GLY A 206 1.71 21.61 -11.73
C GLY A 206 2.83 22.49 -12.31
N SER A 207 2.50 23.74 -12.64
CA SER A 207 3.43 24.74 -13.19
C SER A 207 4.39 25.32 -12.14
N GLN A 208 5.11 24.46 -11.42
CA GLN A 208 6.21 24.91 -10.57
C GLN A 208 7.30 25.52 -11.44
N LYS A 209 7.75 26.74 -11.10
CA LYS A 209 8.97 27.31 -11.68
C LYS A 209 10.13 26.42 -11.28
N LEU A 210 10.64 25.63 -12.23
CA LEU A 210 11.87 24.86 -12.05
C LEU A 210 13.04 25.82 -11.79
N HIS A 211 13.28 26.12 -10.52
CA HIS A 211 14.52 26.72 -10.05
C HIS A 211 15.62 25.67 -10.16
N TYR A 212 16.07 25.46 -11.40
CA TYR A 212 17.19 24.61 -11.73
C TYR A 212 18.44 25.25 -11.11
N LYS A 213 18.78 24.85 -9.88
CA LYS A 213 20.11 25.08 -9.33
C LYS A 213 21.08 24.32 -10.23
N SER A 214 21.71 25.04 -11.14
CA SER A 214 22.79 24.50 -11.94
C SER A 214 23.92 24.11 -11.00
N TYR A 215 24.08 22.81 -10.78
CA TYR A 215 25.25 22.22 -10.14
C TYR A 215 26.33 21.85 -11.18
N CYS A 216 26.33 22.52 -12.33
CA CYS A 216 27.51 22.59 -13.19
C CYS A 216 28.58 23.38 -12.43
N HIS A 217 29.47 22.68 -11.73
CA HIS A 217 30.80 23.20 -11.45
C HIS A 217 31.49 23.47 -12.78
N ASN A 218 31.97 24.70 -12.96
CA ASN A 218 32.92 25.00 -14.03
C ASN A 218 34.31 24.56 -13.56
N GLU A 219 34.95 23.68 -14.32
CA GLU A 219 36.40 23.52 -14.38
C GLU A 219 36.93 24.27 -15.60
#